data_AF-A0A8S4P292-F1
#
_entry.id   AF-A0A8S4P292-F1
#
_cell.length_a   1.000
_cell.length_b   1.000
_cell.length_c   1.000
_cell.angle_alpha   90.00
_cell.angle_beta   90.00
_cell.angle_gamma   90.00
#
_symmetry.space_group_name_H-M   'P 1'
#
loop_
_entity.id
_entity.type
_entity.pdbx_description
1 polymer ?
#
loop_
_entity_poly.entity_id
_entity_poly.type
_entity_poly.pdbx_seq_one_letter_code
_entity_poly.pdbx_strand_id
1 'polypeptide(L)'
;RTFSENMHSLRPEKKWVTKLSSAGLVYLHFGERIIAKLIAKTVDDDITKTIYDKVYEQFVEEIDAVDNGVSQTDGESRYHITTTLSSRVANLNPAWNENNVNVQVREKLLR
;
A
#
# COMPACT_ATOMS: atom_id res chain seq x y z
N ARG A 1 8.43 22.30 -5.04
CA ARG A 1 9.16 21.33 -4.19
C ARG A 1 8.45 20.00 -4.35
N THR A 2 9.17 18.95 -4.72
CA THR A 2 8.61 17.59 -4.78
C THR A 2 8.68 16.98 -3.39
N PHE A 3 7.64 16.26 -2.97
CA PHE A 3 7.65 15.52 -1.70
C PHE A 3 8.65 14.37 -1.79
N SER A 4 9.48 14.21 -0.75
CA SER A 4 10.56 13.21 -0.70
C SER A 4 10.68 12.55 0.68
N GLU A 5 9.67 12.70 1.53
CA GLU A 5 9.71 12.15 2.89
C GLU A 5 9.35 10.65 2.88
N ASN A 6 9.85 9.95 3.89
CA ASN A 6 9.57 8.53 4.16
C ASN A 6 9.03 8.36 5.59
N MET A 7 8.69 7.13 5.95
CA MET A 7 8.13 6.86 7.27
C MET A 7 9.13 7.21 8.39
N HIS A 8 10.43 6.93 8.22
CA HIS A 8 11.47 7.28 9.18
C HIS A 8 11.66 8.79 9.34
N SER A 9 11.66 9.57 8.25
CA SER A 9 11.88 11.02 8.32
C SER A 9 10.71 11.76 9.01
N LEU A 10 9.50 11.22 8.91
CA LEU A 10 8.31 11.77 9.57
C LEU A 10 8.05 11.17 10.96
N ARG A 11 8.49 9.93 11.20
CA ARG A 11 8.39 9.19 12.47
C ARG A 11 9.72 8.50 12.77
N PRO A 12 10.66 9.19 13.45
CA PRO A 12 12.03 8.71 13.66
C PRO A 12 12.15 7.35 14.35
N GLU A 13 11.12 6.90 15.08
CA GLU A 13 11.06 5.59 15.72
C GLU A 13 10.84 4.43 14.72
N LYS A 14 10.45 4.72 13.49
CA LYS A 14 10.17 3.72 12.45
C LYS A 14 11.36 3.56 11.52
N LYS A 15 11.68 2.33 11.10
CA LYS A 15 12.91 2.00 10.33
C LYS A 15 12.82 2.19 8.82
N TRP A 16 11.62 2.41 8.27
CA TRP A 16 11.38 2.32 6.83
C TRP A 16 11.74 3.61 6.09
N VAL A 17 12.55 3.46 5.04
CA VAL A 17 13.12 4.58 4.27
C VAL A 17 12.55 4.71 2.86
N THR A 18 11.60 3.83 2.51
CA THR A 18 10.82 3.93 1.28
C THR A 18 10.01 5.23 1.28
N LYS A 19 10.17 6.04 0.22
CA LYS A 19 9.43 7.29 0.05
C LYS A 19 7.93 7.02 0.08
N LEU A 20 7.16 7.83 0.81
CA LEU A 20 5.71 7.63 0.90
C LEU A 20 5.01 8.06 -0.39
N SER A 21 4.08 7.23 -0.85
CA SER A 21 3.05 7.61 -1.82
C SER A 21 1.90 8.33 -1.12
N SER A 22 0.86 8.68 -1.88
CA SER A 22 -0.39 9.16 -1.31
C SER A 22 -1.04 8.15 -0.34
N ALA A 23 -0.95 6.84 -0.63
CA ALA A 23 -1.49 5.79 0.23
C ALA A 23 -0.70 5.69 1.55
N GLY A 24 0.63 5.71 1.48
CA GLY A 24 1.52 5.74 2.63
C GLY A 24 1.28 6.95 3.54
N LEU A 25 1.02 8.13 2.98
CA LEU A 25 0.67 9.34 3.74
C LEU A 25 -0.68 9.25 4.46
N VAL A 26 -1.70 8.67 3.81
CA VAL A 26 -2.99 8.42 4.47
C VAL A 26 -2.80 7.42 5.62
N TYR A 27 -2.01 6.37 5.38
CA TYR A 27 -1.74 5.36 6.41
C TYR A 27 -0.93 5.93 7.59
N LEU A 28 0.11 6.73 7.34
CA LEU A 28 0.87 7.47 8.35
C LEU A 28 -0.06 8.20 9.34
N HIS A 29 -1.06 8.90 8.81
CA HIS A 29 -1.89 9.80 9.61
C HIS A 29 -3.10 9.10 10.26
N PHE A 30 -3.69 8.10 9.60
CA PHE A 30 -4.95 7.49 10.05
C PHE A 30 -4.82 6.01 10.44
N GLY A 31 -3.74 5.33 10.07
CA GLY A 31 -3.59 3.88 10.19
C GLY A 31 -3.80 3.39 11.63
N GLU A 32 -3.11 3.97 12.61
CA GLU A 32 -3.25 3.56 14.02
C GLU A 32 -4.69 3.77 14.54
N ARG A 33 -5.35 4.88 14.15
CA ARG A 33 -6.74 5.16 14.54
C ARG A 33 -7.73 4.16 13.96
N ILE A 34 -7.52 3.76 12.70
CA ILE A 34 -8.34 2.77 12.02
C ILE A 34 -8.16 1.41 12.70
N ILE A 35 -6.91 1.00 12.91
CA ILE A 35 -6.58 -0.30 13.52
C ILE A 35 -7.12 -0.37 14.95
N ALA A 36 -6.88 0.64 15.77
CA ALA A 36 -7.38 0.72 17.14
C ALA A 36 -8.90 0.52 17.20
N LYS A 37 -9.64 1.18 16.30
CA LYS A 37 -11.09 1.04 16.20
C LYS A 37 -11.53 -0.38 15.79
N LEU A 38 -10.83 -1.00 14.84
CA LEU A 38 -11.17 -2.34 14.35
C LEU A 38 -10.95 -3.43 15.40
N ILE A 39 -9.93 -3.29 16.24
CA ILE A 39 -9.60 -4.27 17.28
C ILE A 39 -10.15 -3.89 18.67
N ALA A 40 -10.97 -2.83 18.75
CA ALA A 40 -11.55 -2.30 19.97
C ALA A 40 -10.52 -1.97 21.08
N LYS A 41 -9.40 -1.35 20.70
CA LYS A 41 -8.31 -0.89 21.58
C LYS A 41 -8.05 0.61 21.42
N THR A 42 -7.12 1.15 22.20
CA THR A 42 -6.64 2.53 22.06
C THR A 42 -5.49 2.62 21.06
N VAL A 43 -5.20 3.83 20.58
CA VAL A 43 -4.05 4.10 19.69
C VAL A 43 -2.72 3.79 20.38
N ASP A 44 -2.63 4.04 21.69
CA ASP A 44 -1.42 3.84 22.46
C ASP A 44 -1.15 2.39 22.88
N ASP A 45 -2.13 1.49 22.70
CA ASP A 45 -2.00 0.07 23.01
C ASP A 45 -0.90 -0.60 22.16
N ASP A 46 -0.04 -1.39 22.81
CA ASP A 46 1.10 -2.03 22.14
C ASP A 46 0.69 -2.98 21.02
N ILE A 47 -0.48 -3.61 21.12
CA ILE A 47 -1.03 -4.47 20.06
C ILE A 47 -1.43 -3.62 18.85
N THR A 48 -2.04 -2.44 19.06
CA THR A 48 -2.34 -1.50 17.97
C THR A 48 -1.07 -1.10 17.23
N LYS A 49 -0.02 -0.72 17.97
CA LYS A 49 1.27 -0.31 17.39
C LYS A 49 1.94 -1.46 16.62
N THR A 50 1.88 -2.67 17.17
CA THR A 50 2.42 -3.87 16.53
C THR A 50 1.70 -4.18 15.22
N ILE A 51 0.37 -4.10 15.20
CA ILE A 51 -0.44 -4.32 14.00
C ILE A 51 -0.18 -3.21 12.98
N TYR A 52 -0.08 -1.95 13.42
CA TYR A 52 0.25 -0.83 12.55
C TYR A 52 1.57 -1.07 11.81
N ASP A 53 2.59 -1.52 12.52
CA ASP A 53 3.90 -1.81 11.95
C ASP A 53 3.85 -2.97 10.96
N LYS A 54 3.11 -4.04 11.30
CA LYS A 54 2.97 -5.21 10.43
C LYS A 54 2.18 -4.93 9.16
N VAL A 55 1.10 -4.16 9.25
CA VAL A 55 0.32 -3.76 8.07
C VAL A 55 1.14 -2.82 7.18
N TYR A 56 1.98 -1.94 7.74
CA TYR A 56 2.90 -1.17 6.91
C TYR A 56 3.91 -2.06 6.20
N GLU A 57 4.67 -2.86 6.95
CA GLU A 57 5.77 -3.71 6.47
C GLU A 57 5.32 -4.75 5.43
N GLN A 58 4.11 -5.30 5.57
CA GLN A 58 3.64 -6.39 4.71
C GLN A 58 2.71 -5.95 3.58
N PHE A 59 2.26 -4.69 3.56
CA PHE A 59 1.25 -4.26 2.60
C PHE A 59 1.46 -2.83 2.10
N VAL A 60 1.50 -1.84 2.99
CA VAL A 60 1.55 -0.43 2.56
C VAL A 60 2.90 -0.09 1.93
N GLU A 61 4.01 -0.62 2.45
CA GLU A 61 5.34 -0.36 1.92
C GLU A 61 5.52 -0.87 0.48
N GLU A 62 4.90 -2.01 0.12
CA GLU A 62 4.89 -2.50 -1.27
C GLU A 62 4.20 -1.49 -2.21
N ILE A 63 3.07 -0.94 -1.78
CA ILE A 63 2.33 0.06 -2.56
C ILE A 63 3.17 1.32 -2.75
N ASP A 64 3.80 1.80 -1.68
CA ASP A 64 4.69 2.96 -1.72
C ASP A 64 5.89 2.73 -2.66
N ALA A 65 6.52 1.56 -2.58
CA ALA A 65 7.64 1.19 -3.45
C ALA A 65 7.22 1.16 -4.93
N VAL A 66 6.09 0.52 -5.25
CA VAL A 66 5.57 0.42 -6.62
C VAL A 66 5.22 1.80 -7.19
N ASP A 67 4.55 2.66 -6.43
CA ASP A 67 4.19 4.02 -6.87
C ASP A 67 5.43 4.90 -7.13
N ASN A 68 6.51 4.68 -6.37
CA ASN A 68 7.77 5.39 -6.55
C ASN A 68 8.72 4.71 -7.56
N GLY A 69 8.32 3.61 -8.19
CA GLY A 69 9.14 2.87 -9.16
C GLY A 69 10.38 2.21 -8.55
N VAL A 70 10.33 1.85 -7.27
CA VAL A 70 11.42 1.18 -6.56
C VAL A 70 11.38 -0.33 -6.88
N SER A 71 12.52 -0.88 -7.31
CA SER A 71 12.68 -2.31 -7.55
C SER A 71 12.64 -3.11 -6.25
N GLN A 72 12.06 -4.31 -6.29
CA GLN A 72 11.98 -5.21 -5.12
C GLN A 72 13.36 -5.69 -4.62
N THR A 73 14.36 -5.71 -5.50
CA THR A 73 15.73 -6.11 -5.21
C THR A 73 16.70 -5.32 -6.09
N ASP A 74 17.94 -5.16 -5.64
CA ASP A 74 18.99 -4.46 -6.39
C ASP A 74 19.55 -5.28 -7.58
N GLY A 75 19.24 -6.58 -7.63
CA GLY A 75 19.71 -7.50 -8.68
C GLY A 75 18.63 -7.94 -9.67
N GLU A 76 18.99 -8.85 -10.57
CA GLU A 76 18.00 -9.47 -11.47
C GLU A 76 17.08 -10.42 -10.69
N SER A 77 15.78 -10.18 -10.77
CA SER A 77 14.80 -11.08 -10.16
C SER A 77 14.78 -12.42 -10.91
N ARG A 78 14.75 -13.53 -10.17
CA ARG A 78 14.68 -14.88 -10.74
C ARG A 78 13.29 -15.21 -11.30
N TYR A 79 12.26 -14.47 -10.89
CA TYR A 79 10.89 -14.61 -11.36
C TYR A 79 10.13 -13.28 -11.22
N HIS A 80 9.02 -13.14 -11.93
CA HIS A 80 8.16 -11.96 -11.84
C HIS A 80 6.84 -12.30 -11.15
N ILE A 81 6.42 -11.47 -10.19
CA ILE A 81 5.08 -11.54 -9.60
C ILE A 81 4.14 -10.73 -10.49
N THR A 82 3.23 -11.40 -11.18
CA THR A 82 2.27 -10.75 -12.10
C THR A 82 0.94 -10.39 -11.44
N THR A 83 0.75 -10.77 -10.18
CA THR A 83 -0.53 -10.68 -9.46
C THR A 83 -0.51 -9.72 -8.26
N THR A 84 0.39 -8.72 -8.28
CA THR A 84 0.41 -7.65 -7.27
C THR A 84 -0.92 -6.90 -7.20
N LEU A 85 -1.17 -6.17 -6.11
CA LEU A 85 -2.41 -5.40 -5.96
C LEU A 85 -2.64 -4.46 -7.15
N SER A 86 -1.62 -3.70 -7.56
CA SER A 86 -1.69 -2.80 -8.71
C SER A 86 -2.02 -3.52 -10.00
N SER A 87 -1.42 -4.70 -10.26
CA SER A 87 -1.74 -5.52 -11.44
C SER A 87 -3.18 -6.02 -11.41
N ARG A 88 -3.68 -6.43 -10.24
CA ARG A 88 -5.07 -6.90 -10.09
C ARG A 88 -6.07 -5.75 -10.30
N VAL A 89 -5.78 -4.57 -9.76
CA VAL A 89 -6.60 -3.37 -10.00
C VAL A 89 -6.58 -2.98 -11.48
N ALA A 90 -5.40 -2.97 -12.11
CA ALA A 90 -5.26 -2.67 -13.53
C ALA A 90 -6.06 -3.64 -14.42
N ASN A 91 -6.05 -4.94 -14.09
CA ASN A 91 -6.83 -5.95 -14.82
C ASN A 91 -8.35 -5.75 -14.70
N LEU A 92 -8.82 -5.08 -13.65
CA LEU A 92 -10.23 -4.73 -13.51
C LEU A 92 -10.61 -3.47 -14.28
N ASN A 93 -9.65 -2.58 -14.49
CA ASN A 93 -9.87 -1.36 -15.26
C ASN A 93 -10.09 -1.66 -16.74
N PRO A 94 -11.02 -0.96 -17.41
CA PRO A 94 -11.20 -1.03 -18.86
C PRO A 94 -9.87 -0.90 -19.59
N ALA A 95 -9.60 -1.77 -20.57
CA ALA A 95 -8.47 -1.51 -21.46
C ALA A 95 -8.75 -0.24 -22.26
N TRP A 96 -7.69 0.50 -22.59
CA TRP A 96 -7.81 1.80 -23.29
C TRP A 96 -8.53 1.71 -24.64
N ASN A 97 -8.57 0.51 -25.24
CA ASN A 97 -9.19 0.21 -26.53
C ASN A 97 -10.54 -0.52 -26.41
N GLU A 98 -11.08 -0.69 -25.20
CA GLU A 98 -12.39 -1.30 -25.01
C GLU A 98 -13.51 -0.25 -25.02
N ASN A 99 -14.45 -0.41 -25.94
CA ASN A 99 -15.65 0.42 -26.01
C ASN A 99 -16.78 -0.17 -25.15
N ASN A 100 -17.59 0.68 -24.53
CA ASN A 100 -18.82 0.31 -23.80
C ASN A 100 -18.61 -0.66 -22.62
N VAL A 101 -17.54 -0.47 -21.82
CA VAL A 101 -17.27 -1.34 -20.67
C VAL A 101 -18.31 -1.15 -19.56
N ASN A 102 -19.04 -2.22 -19.23
CA ASN A 102 -19.89 -2.27 -18.05
C ASN A 102 -19.07 -2.68 -16.82
N VAL A 103 -18.74 -1.69 -15.98
CA VAL A 103 -17.93 -1.87 -14.77
C VAL A 103 -18.59 -2.85 -13.78
N GLN A 104 -19.93 -2.83 -13.67
CA GLN A 104 -20.67 -3.66 -12.72
C GLN A 104 -20.66 -5.16 -13.10
N VAL A 105 -20.53 -5.48 -14.39
CA VAL A 105 -20.38 -6.88 -14.86
C VAL A 105 -18.98 -7.40 -14.58
N ARG A 106 -17.95 -6.56 -14.76
CA ARG A 106 -16.55 -6.95 -14.46
C ARG A 106 -16.33 -7.24 -12.98
N GLU A 107 -16.93 -6.46 -12.09
CA GLU A 107 -16.85 -6.69 -10.64
C GLU A 107 -17.50 -8.01 -10.21
N LYS A 108 -18.49 -8.53 -10.97
CA LYS A 108 -19.18 -9.79 -10.66
C LYS A 108 -18.37 -11.04 -10.98
N LEU A 109 -17.39 -10.97 -11.89
CA LEU A 109 -16.56 -12.12 -12.26
C LEU A 109 -15.54 -12.53 -11.19
N LEU A 110 -15.48 -11.80 -10.07
CA LEU A 110 -14.56 -12.05 -8.95
C LEU A 110 -15.25 -12.61 -7.68
N ARG A 111 -16.56 -12.89 -7.73
CA ARG A 111 -17.29 -13.50 -6.60
C ARG A 111 -17.45 -15.00 -6.79
#